data_AF-A0AA38FYB8-F1
#
_entry.id   AF-A0AA38FYB8-F1
#
_cell.length_a   1.000
_cell.length_b   1.000
_cell.length_c   1.000
_cell.angle_alpha   90.00
_cell.angle_beta   90.00
_cell.angle_gamma   90.00
#
_symmetry.space_group_name_H-M   'P 1'
#
loop_
_entity.id
_entity.type
_entity.pdbx_description
1 polymer ?
#
loop_
_entity_poly.entity_id
_entity_poly.type
_entity_poly.pdbx_seq_one_letter_code
_entity_poly.pdbx_strand_id
1 'polypeptide(L)'
;VTDFLTPAECEAFIKSTESRGFAHQGSLGPSRGEAFRDNDRISVHDILLAEKLWKAGLCDFFSDIKVQRKSAVGLNPNIRFYKYKVGQRFGQHIDESVDLGGGNKTEYTLLIYLSGGAKCKGNKSQGNRHNSSDQPLFGGETVFYAPRKGIVAE
;
A
#
# COMPACT_ATOMS: atom_id res chain seq x y z
N VAL A 1 6.11 8.56 7.37
CA VAL A 1 5.56 9.86 6.91
C VAL A 1 4.08 9.86 7.24
N THR A 2 3.62 10.77 8.10
CA THR A 2 2.18 10.95 8.36
C THR A 2 1.59 11.86 7.29
N ASP A 3 0.36 11.57 6.85
CA ASP A 3 -0.40 12.42 5.92
C ASP A 3 0.34 12.75 4.61
N PHE A 4 1.06 11.76 4.04
CA PHE A 4 1.81 11.94 2.79
C PHE A 4 0.92 12.36 1.61
N LEU A 5 -0.30 11.82 1.55
CA LEU A 5 -1.33 12.26 0.62
C LEU A 5 -2.44 12.95 1.40
N THR A 6 -2.97 14.02 0.82
CA THR A 6 -4.16 14.69 1.36
C THR A 6 -5.39 13.79 1.20
N PRO A 7 -6.45 14.00 2.00
CA PRO A 7 -7.71 13.26 1.85
C PRO A 7 -8.30 13.33 0.44
N ALA A 8 -8.18 14.49 -0.23
CA ALA A 8 -8.67 14.68 -1.59
C ALA A 8 -7.86 13.87 -2.62
N GLU A 9 -6.53 13.78 -2.46
CA GLU A 9 -5.68 12.95 -3.32
C GLU A 9 -5.97 11.46 -3.12
N CYS A 10 -6.13 11.02 -1.86
CA CYS A 10 -6.54 9.65 -1.55
C CYS A 10 -7.87 9.29 -2.23
N GLU A 11 -8.87 10.16 -2.13
CA GLU A 11 -10.17 9.95 -2.79
C GLU A 11 -10.05 9.92 -4.31
N ALA A 12 -9.20 10.79 -4.90
CA ALA A 12 -8.95 10.80 -6.33
C ALA A 12 -8.28 9.49 -6.81
N PHE A 13 -7.30 8.96 -6.08
CA PHE A 13 -6.70 7.66 -6.39
C PHE A 13 -7.71 6.52 -6.29
N ILE A 14 -8.54 6.50 -5.23
CA ILE A 14 -9.59 5.48 -5.07
C ILE A 14 -10.55 5.52 -6.25
N LYS A 15 -11.12 6.69 -6.56
CA LYS A 15 -12.06 6.84 -7.69
C LYS A 15 -11.43 6.40 -9.02
N SER A 16 -10.21 6.85 -9.29
CA SER A 16 -9.51 6.53 -10.55
C SER A 16 -9.17 5.04 -10.68
N THR A 17 -8.92 4.33 -9.58
CA THR A 17 -8.57 2.91 -9.62
C THR A 17 -9.81 2.03 -9.67
N GLU A 18 -10.87 2.42 -8.95
CA GLU A 18 -12.17 1.75 -9.04
C GLU A 18 -12.76 1.85 -10.45
N SER A 19 -12.66 3.00 -11.12
CA SER A 19 -13.14 3.16 -12.50
C SER A 19 -12.38 2.31 -13.51
N ARG A 20 -11.12 1.94 -13.22
CA ARG A 20 -10.31 1.04 -14.06
C ARG A 20 -10.66 -0.44 -13.84
N GLY A 21 -11.28 -0.77 -12.71
CA GLY A 21 -11.62 -2.12 -12.33
C GLY A 21 -10.44 -2.86 -11.67
N PHE A 22 -10.74 -3.60 -10.61
CA PHE A 22 -9.78 -4.47 -9.94
C PHE A 22 -9.96 -5.91 -10.41
N ALA A 23 -8.85 -6.65 -10.51
CA ALA A 23 -8.88 -8.09 -10.68
C ALA A 23 -8.78 -8.77 -9.31
N HIS A 24 -9.71 -9.67 -9.01
CA HIS A 24 -9.63 -10.48 -7.81
C HIS A 24 -8.42 -11.43 -7.89
N GLN A 25 -7.61 -11.44 -6.84
CA GLN A 25 -6.45 -12.30 -6.66
C GLN A 25 -6.74 -13.25 -5.50
N GLY A 26 -7.22 -14.45 -5.85
CA GLY A 26 -7.42 -15.54 -4.90
C GLY A 26 -6.38 -16.64 -5.13
N SER A 27 -5.67 -17.04 -4.07
CA SER A 27 -4.91 -18.29 -4.07
C SER A 27 -5.80 -19.43 -3.57
N LEU A 28 -5.76 -20.61 -4.22
CA LEU A 28 -6.45 -21.82 -3.74
C LEU A 28 -5.91 -22.32 -2.38
N GLY A 29 -4.80 -21.77 -1.92
CA GLY A 29 -4.10 -22.04 -0.68
C GLY A 29 -2.64 -21.61 -0.82
N PRO A 30 -1.84 -21.56 0.26
CA PRO A 30 -0.40 -21.40 0.13
C PRO A 30 0.17 -22.68 -0.51
N SER A 31 0.41 -22.67 -1.82
CA SER A 31 1.37 -23.61 -2.42
C SER A 31 2.68 -23.50 -1.63
N ARG A 32 3.47 -24.58 -1.54
CA ARG A 32 4.71 -24.56 -0.76
C ARG A 32 5.64 -23.43 -1.25
N GLY A 33 5.74 -22.36 -0.46
CA GLY A 33 6.53 -21.16 -0.79
C GLY A 33 5.74 -19.94 -1.25
N GLU A 34 4.42 -20.07 -1.48
CA GLU A 34 3.55 -18.97 -1.87
C GLU A 34 2.73 -18.47 -0.68
N ALA A 35 2.64 -17.17 -0.50
CA ALA A 35 1.74 -16.61 0.49
C ALA A 35 0.28 -16.71 0.05
N PHE A 36 -0.58 -17.00 1.02
CA PHE A 36 -2.03 -16.91 0.86
C PHE A 36 -2.42 -15.50 0.39
N ARG A 37 -3.19 -15.39 -0.68
CA ARG A 37 -3.69 -14.13 -1.24
C ARG A 37 -5.19 -14.18 -1.35
N ASP A 38 -5.83 -13.18 -0.78
CA ASP A 38 -7.22 -12.83 -1.02
C ASP A 38 -7.30 -11.30 -0.99
N ASN A 39 -7.28 -10.69 -2.18
CA ASN A 39 -7.46 -9.25 -2.36
C ASN A 39 -7.91 -8.91 -3.78
N ASP A 40 -8.38 -7.68 -3.97
CA ASP A 40 -8.62 -7.10 -5.28
C ASP A 40 -7.40 -6.24 -5.66
N ARG A 41 -6.78 -6.46 -6.84
CA ARG A 41 -5.55 -5.78 -7.27
C ARG A 41 -5.65 -5.20 -8.67
N ILE A 42 -5.05 -4.04 -8.87
CA ILE A 42 -4.65 -3.52 -10.19
C ILE A 42 -3.18 -3.11 -10.15
N SER A 43 -2.46 -3.34 -11.25
CA SER A 43 -1.09 -2.86 -11.46
C SER A 43 -1.08 -1.90 -12.64
N VAL A 44 -0.40 -0.77 -12.48
CA VAL A 44 -0.26 0.25 -13.52
C VAL A 44 1.22 0.55 -13.67
N HIS A 45 1.72 0.50 -14.92
CA HIS A 45 3.05 0.98 -15.23
C HIS A 45 2.97 2.46 -15.61
N ASP A 46 3.43 3.35 -14.73
CA ASP A 46 3.36 4.81 -14.91
C ASP A 46 4.62 5.50 -14.35
N ILE A 47 5.54 5.81 -15.27
CA ILE A 47 6.81 6.47 -14.95
C ILE A 47 6.57 7.88 -14.41
N LEU A 48 5.61 8.61 -14.99
CA LEU A 48 5.34 10.01 -14.61
C LEU A 48 4.73 10.09 -13.21
N LEU A 49 3.82 9.17 -12.88
CA LEU A 49 3.25 9.08 -11.53
C LEU A 49 4.32 8.71 -10.51
N ALA A 50 5.17 7.72 -10.81
CA ALA A 50 6.28 7.32 -9.95
C ALA A 50 7.24 8.49 -9.68
N GLU A 51 7.61 9.25 -10.72
CA GLU A 51 8.43 10.45 -10.56
C GLU A 51 7.74 11.55 -9.75
N LYS A 52 6.44 11.79 -9.97
CA LYS A 52 5.69 12.81 -9.22
C LYS A 52 5.64 12.48 -7.74
N LEU A 53 5.31 11.22 -7.39
CA LEU A 53 5.29 10.78 -6.00
C LEU A 53 6.69 10.87 -5.37
N TRP A 54 7.73 10.50 -6.12
CA TRP A 54 9.11 10.63 -5.66
C TRP A 54 9.48 12.09 -5.32
N LYS A 55 9.17 13.01 -6.25
CA LYS A 55 9.44 14.46 -6.11
C LYS A 55 8.51 15.18 -5.13
N ALA A 56 7.41 14.54 -4.69
CA ALA A 56 6.46 15.09 -3.72
C ALA A 56 6.96 15.00 -2.26
N GLY A 57 8.27 14.80 -2.04
CA GLY A 57 8.89 14.74 -0.71
C GLY A 57 9.40 13.36 -0.30
N LEU A 58 9.17 12.31 -1.08
CA LEU A 58 9.79 11.01 -0.80
C LEU A 58 11.30 11.07 -1.04
N CYS A 59 11.79 11.80 -2.04
CA CYS A 59 13.22 11.94 -2.28
C CYS A 59 13.97 12.49 -1.06
N ASP A 60 13.38 13.46 -0.37
CA ASP A 60 13.95 14.07 0.83
C ASP A 60 13.82 13.12 2.02
N PHE A 61 12.69 12.43 2.17
CA PHE A 61 12.51 11.45 3.24
C PHE A 61 13.52 10.30 3.15
N PHE A 62 13.82 9.84 1.93
CA PHE A 62 14.74 8.74 1.70
C PHE A 62 16.21 9.17 1.57
N SER A 63 16.54 10.47 1.58
CA SER A 63 17.94 10.93 1.47
C SER A 63 18.82 10.42 2.61
N ASP A 64 18.23 10.28 3.79
CA ASP A 64 18.91 9.88 5.02
C ASP A 64 18.91 8.36 5.23
N ILE A 65 18.17 7.61 4.40
CA ILE A 65 18.04 6.17 4.52
C ILE A 65 19.02 5.48 3.57
N LYS A 66 20.07 4.89 4.14
CA LYS A 66 21.08 4.12 3.39
C LYS A 66 21.09 2.66 3.83
N VAL A 67 20.93 1.74 2.89
CA VAL A 67 21.08 0.29 3.13
C VAL A 67 22.25 -0.22 2.32
N GLN A 68 23.17 -0.91 2.99
CA GLN A 68 24.38 -1.46 2.37
C GLN A 68 25.15 -0.42 1.53
N ARG A 69 25.21 0.84 2.01
CA ARG A 69 25.83 2.00 1.35
C ARG A 69 25.17 2.45 0.05
N LYS A 70 23.96 1.96 -0.27
CA LYS A 70 23.15 2.42 -1.40
C LYS A 70 22.12 3.44 -0.93
N SER A 71 21.85 4.42 -1.80
CA SER A 71 20.78 5.40 -1.63
C SER A 71 19.62 5.07 -2.54
N ALA A 72 18.39 5.33 -2.09
CA ALA A 72 17.22 5.26 -2.97
C ALA A 72 17.29 6.38 -4.01
N VAL A 73 16.93 6.08 -5.26
CA VAL A 73 17.02 7.00 -6.40
C VAL A 73 15.67 7.28 -7.06
N GLY A 74 14.62 6.58 -6.65
CA GLY A 74 13.29 6.66 -7.25
C GLY A 74 12.37 5.54 -6.81
N LEU A 75 11.18 5.51 -7.39
CA LEU A 75 10.19 4.45 -7.23
C LEU A 75 10.21 3.50 -8.43
N ASN A 76 9.80 2.24 -8.22
CA ASN A 76 9.49 1.33 -9.31
C ASN A 76 8.25 1.86 -10.08
N PRO A 77 8.31 2.06 -11.41
CA PRO A 77 7.16 2.53 -12.20
C PRO A 77 5.94 1.60 -12.18
N ASN A 78 6.10 0.34 -11.79
CA ASN A 78 5.00 -0.60 -11.61
C ASN A 78 4.29 -0.37 -10.27
N ILE A 79 3.32 0.54 -10.25
CA ILE A 79 2.54 0.92 -9.08
C ILE A 79 1.37 -0.04 -8.92
N ARG A 80 1.20 -0.59 -7.71
CA ARG A 80 0.17 -1.58 -7.40
C ARG A 80 -0.84 -0.98 -6.42
N PHE A 81 -2.11 -1.09 -6.75
CA PHE A 81 -3.21 -0.73 -5.86
C PHE A 81 -3.88 -2.01 -5.36
N TYR A 82 -4.09 -2.06 -4.06
CA TYR A 82 -4.73 -3.17 -3.39
C TYR A 82 -6.01 -2.68 -2.72
N LYS A 83 -7.10 -3.41 -2.91
CA LYS A 83 -8.39 -3.19 -2.27
C LYS A 83 -8.74 -4.46 -1.48
N TYR A 84 -9.14 -4.26 -0.24
CA TYR A 84 -9.53 -5.33 0.66
C TYR A 84 -10.96 -5.07 1.12
N LYS A 85 -11.78 -6.12 1.05
CA LYS A 85 -13.11 -6.21 1.66
C LYS A 85 -13.01 -6.94 2.99
N VAL A 86 -14.05 -6.84 3.81
CA VAL A 86 -14.14 -7.57 5.08
C VAL A 86 -13.91 -9.08 4.83
N GLY A 87 -12.98 -9.67 5.58
CA GLY A 87 -12.58 -11.07 5.47
C GLY A 87 -11.39 -11.35 4.53
N GLN A 88 -11.06 -10.42 3.63
CA GLN A 88 -9.91 -10.54 2.74
C GLN A 88 -8.59 -10.28 3.47
N ARG A 89 -7.51 -10.96 3.07
CA ARG A 89 -6.18 -10.81 3.68
C ARG A 89 -5.06 -11.26 2.76
N PHE A 90 -3.87 -10.76 3.05
CA PHE A 90 -2.64 -11.22 2.42
C PHE A 90 -1.73 -11.81 3.50
N GLY A 91 -1.39 -13.10 3.35
CA GLY A 91 -0.55 -13.83 4.30
C GLY A 91 0.90 -13.37 4.31
N GLN A 92 1.63 -13.78 5.36
CA GLN A 92 3.05 -13.48 5.54
C GLN A 92 3.88 -13.92 4.32
N HIS A 93 4.72 -13.01 3.83
CA HIS A 93 5.66 -13.24 2.72
C HIS A 93 6.91 -12.40 2.87
N ILE A 94 7.88 -12.68 2.00
CA ILE A 94 9.02 -11.83 1.71
C ILE A 94 8.78 -11.22 0.34
N ASP A 95 8.92 -9.91 0.21
CA ASP A 95 8.88 -9.23 -1.08
C ASP A 95 10.16 -9.52 -1.85
N GLU A 96 10.01 -9.88 -3.13
CA GLU A 96 11.15 -10.11 -4.02
C GLU A 96 11.68 -8.79 -4.59
N SER A 97 13.01 -8.68 -4.67
CA SER A 97 13.67 -7.61 -5.40
C SER A 97 13.41 -7.75 -6.90
N VAL A 98 13.04 -6.64 -7.54
CA VAL A 98 12.89 -6.52 -8.98
C VAL A 98 14.10 -5.79 -9.54
N ASP A 99 14.77 -6.39 -10.53
CA ASP A 99 15.79 -5.73 -11.35
C ASP A 99 15.11 -4.80 -12.35
N LEU A 100 15.48 -3.52 -12.33
CA LEU A 100 14.92 -2.48 -13.20
C LEU A 100 15.86 -2.15 -14.37
N GLY A 101 16.99 -2.85 -14.50
CA GLY A 101 18.04 -2.57 -15.45
C GLY A 101 18.93 -1.40 -15.02
N GLY A 102 20.05 -1.23 -15.72
CA GLY A 102 20.98 -0.11 -15.46
C GLY A 102 21.62 -0.13 -14.06
N GLY A 103 21.65 -1.30 -13.40
CA GLY A 103 22.17 -1.46 -12.03
C GLY A 103 21.17 -1.10 -10.93
N ASN A 104 19.95 -0.70 -11.28
CA ASN A 104 18.90 -0.38 -10.31
C ASN A 104 18.10 -1.62 -9.92
N LYS A 105 17.85 -1.80 -8.62
CA LYS A 105 16.96 -2.84 -8.11
C LYS A 105 16.10 -2.33 -6.95
N THR A 106 14.93 -2.95 -6.75
CA THR A 106 14.10 -2.63 -5.58
C THR A 106 14.66 -3.26 -4.31
N GLU A 107 14.87 -2.44 -3.29
CA GLU A 107 15.38 -2.86 -1.97
C GLU A 107 14.38 -2.57 -0.83
N TYR A 108 13.39 -1.69 -1.08
CA TYR A 108 12.36 -1.32 -0.11
C TYR A 108 10.97 -1.50 -0.72
N THR A 109 10.00 -1.77 0.16
CA THR A 109 8.58 -1.68 -0.13
C THR A 109 8.01 -0.44 0.54
N LEU A 110 7.29 0.38 -0.24
CA LEU A 110 6.54 1.53 0.26
C LEU A 110 5.05 1.21 0.17
N LEU A 111 4.35 1.29 1.31
CA LEU A 111 2.89 1.21 1.39
C LEU A 111 2.34 2.59 1.69
N ILE A 112 1.40 3.05 0.85
CA ILE A 112 0.66 4.30 1.05
C ILE A 112 -0.81 3.92 1.26
N TYR A 113 -1.32 4.18 2.46
CA TYR A 113 -2.71 3.88 2.80
C TYR A 113 -3.63 4.98 2.28
N LEU A 114 -4.51 4.61 1.34
CA LEU A 114 -5.49 5.54 0.75
C LEU A 114 -6.80 5.60 1.56
N SER A 115 -7.05 4.60 2.40
CA SER A 115 -8.23 4.48 3.25
C SER A 115 -7.88 3.75 4.56
N GLY A 116 -8.83 3.67 5.50
CA GLY A 116 -8.63 2.94 6.75
C GLY A 116 -7.84 3.69 7.83
N GLY A 117 -7.44 4.94 7.59
CA GLY A 117 -6.91 5.83 8.62
C GLY A 117 -7.98 6.19 9.64
N ALA A 118 -7.59 6.32 10.91
CA ALA A 118 -8.47 6.71 11.99
C ALA A 118 -9.18 8.04 11.65
N LYS A 119 -10.48 7.99 11.35
CA LYS A 119 -11.29 9.20 11.34
C LYS A 119 -11.35 9.75 12.77
N CYS A 120 -10.64 10.87 12.95
CA CYS A 120 -11.03 12.06 13.69
C CYS A 120 -11.94 11.84 14.91
N LYS A 121 -11.41 12.16 16.10
CA LYS A 121 -12.24 12.61 17.23
C LYS A 121 -13.01 13.86 16.78
N GLY A 122 -14.25 13.69 16.31
CA GLY A 122 -15.10 14.77 15.80
C GLY A 122 -16.57 14.52 16.14
N ASN A 123 -16.97 15.05 17.30
CA ASN A 123 -18.31 15.35 17.82
C ASN A 123 -19.52 14.52 17.34
N LYS A 124 -20.16 13.86 18.32
CA LYS A 124 -21.55 13.41 18.29
C LYS A 124 -22.47 14.48 17.70
N SER A 125 -22.95 14.25 16.48
CA SER A 125 -24.12 14.94 15.95
C SER A 125 -25.15 13.87 15.61
N GLN A 126 -26.24 13.84 16.38
CA GLN A 126 -27.42 13.04 16.08
C GLN A 126 -27.96 13.46 14.71
N GLY A 127 -28.05 12.52 13.77
CA GLY A 127 -28.62 12.74 12.45
C GLY A 127 -28.85 11.40 11.75
N ASN A 128 -30.05 10.87 11.93
CA ASN A 128 -30.51 9.59 11.39
C ASN A 128 -30.56 9.60 9.85
N ARG A 129 -29.60 8.95 9.17
CA ARG A 129 -29.72 8.47 7.78
C ARG A 129 -28.92 7.18 7.61
N HIS A 130 -29.64 6.09 7.35
CA HIS A 130 -29.10 4.79 6.96
C HIS A 130 -28.42 4.92 5.59
N ASN A 131 -27.10 5.13 5.56
CA ASN A 131 -26.25 4.82 4.42
C ASN A 131 -25.20 3.81 4.91
N SER A 132 -25.21 2.61 4.33
CA SER A 132 -24.36 1.46 4.72
C SER A 132 -22.86 1.63 4.42
N SER A 133 -22.29 2.83 4.56
CA SER A 133 -20.86 3.11 4.30
C SER A 133 -20.02 3.42 5.53
N ASP A 134 -20.63 3.53 6.72
CA ASP A 134 -19.93 3.84 7.98
C ASP A 134 -19.73 2.59 8.87
N GLN A 135 -19.58 1.41 8.28
CA GLN A 135 -18.95 0.33 9.05
C GLN A 135 -17.47 0.69 9.23
N PRO A 136 -16.93 0.67 10.46
CA PRO A 136 -15.49 0.74 10.64
C PRO A 136 -14.90 -0.40 9.81
N LEU A 137 -14.08 -0.04 8.83
CA LEU A 137 -13.29 -1.03 8.11
C LEU A 137 -12.39 -1.66 9.19
N PHE A 138 -12.73 -2.85 9.64
CA PHE A 138 -11.78 -3.77 10.26
C PHE A 138 -10.83 -4.25 9.15
N GLY A 139 -10.09 -3.32 8.56
CA GLY A 139 -8.93 -3.64 7.75
C GLY A 139 -7.91 -4.27 8.69
N GLY A 140 -7.26 -5.34 8.22
CA GLY A 140 -6.21 -5.98 8.99
C GLY A 140 -5.05 -5.03 9.27
N GLU A 141 -4.37 -5.29 10.38
CA GLU A 141 -3.08 -4.68 10.72
C GLU A 141 -2.02 -5.02 9.66
N THR A 142 -1.16 -4.06 9.32
CA THR A 142 0.01 -4.36 8.48
C THR A 142 1.20 -4.67 9.37
N VAL A 143 1.47 -5.95 9.52
CA VAL A 143 2.55 -6.42 10.38
C VAL A 143 3.80 -6.69 9.54
N PHE A 144 4.91 -6.05 9.91
CA PHE A 144 6.22 -6.35 9.34
C PHE A 144 6.94 -7.38 10.21
N TYR A 145 7.55 -8.39 9.58
CA TYR A 145 8.24 -9.48 10.28
C TYR A 145 9.75 -9.44 10.04
N ALA A 146 10.53 -9.69 11.09
CA ALA A 146 11.95 -10.01 10.98
C ALA A 146 12.15 -11.47 10.52
N PRO A 147 13.35 -11.80 9.99
CA PRO A 147 13.73 -13.19 9.66
C PRO A 147 13.56 -14.20 10.82
N ARG A 148 13.54 -13.73 12.08
CA ARG A 148 13.32 -14.54 13.29
C ARG A 148 11.85 -14.63 13.72
N LYS A 149 10.89 -14.29 12.84
CA LYS A 149 9.44 -14.19 13.12
C LYS A 149 9.05 -13.20 14.24
N GLY A 150 9.96 -12.31 14.64
CA GLY A 150 9.61 -11.18 15.50
C GLY A 150 8.87 -10.11 14.71
N ILE A 151 7.84 -9.51 15.30
CA ILE A 151 7.19 -8.31 14.76
C ILE A 151 8.18 -7.15 14.87
N VAL A 152 8.38 -6.39 13.79
CA VAL A 152 9.27 -5.23 13.77
C VAL A 152 8.55 -3.90 13.62
N ALA A 153 7.29 -3.92 13.16
CA ALA A 153 6.40 -2.77 13.11
C ALA A 153 4.95 -3.25 12.91
N GLU A 154 4.02 -2.47 13.47
CA GLU A 154 2.56 -2.56 13.37
C GLU A 154 2.01 -1.22 12.86
#